data_AF-A0A9P6BIA2-F1
#
_entry.id   AF-A0A9P6BIA2-F1
#
_cell.length_a   1.000
_cell.length_b   1.000
_cell.length_c   1.000
_cell.angle_alpha   90.00
_cell.angle_beta   90.00
_cell.angle_gamma   90.00
#
_symmetry.space_group_name_H-M   'P 1'
#
loop_
_entity.id
_entity.type
_entity.pdbx_description
1 polymer ?
#
loop_
_entity_poly.entity_id
_entity_poly.type
_entity_poly.pdbx_seq_one_letter_code
_entity_poly.pdbx_strand_id
1 'polypeptide(L)'
;MKTVSILAPLAILSLSQLITPVKSNPSSQEPLAQAHEENTHGHRGHSRKPNFLVILTDDQDLRMNSLDHLPLIQKYLRDEGTEFTNYYTTTAMCCPSRVSLWSGQFAHNHNVTDESPPHGSYTKFVSQKLDQNWLPTWLQKAGYSNNYIGKFINGVSPTLKHAPKGFDKDHWEPLVAPNIYTFYSPIFSTNDGPLEAHTGVYQTDVISDKSVAILDGLAKNKSQPFLFVVSPTAPHDEVWFTPGKANVEFTPPVPAKRHEGLFKDLKAPRHPNFNPEKNDKVSWIGQLPRLSQYDVDRIDAKYRARIQSLQATDELVERLVKRLKHNGQLDNTYIVYTTDNGYHLGTHRMYAGKQTAFEEDTNIPFIIRGPGVAKGIKSNAVATHTHFPATVLKLAGLPVPDELDAHSIPVLANKAVYGKDQSSEAFAVEFWSQAFMENSTGRYDTNTYKSVRLIGHGYNLLYTVWCTGEKEYYDLVQDPFQVKNLYHKAKPSLLDRLDALLNVLRTCKGPTCRDPWSVIHAKDPKLGHGKKHVRSLKDALDKKYDTFYSGFPKFEFKSCLQYYLPSNEVTNPAHDEL
;
A
#
# COMPACT_ATOMS: atom_id res chain seq x y z
N MET A 1 45.62 30.74 -35.57
CA MET A 1 46.16 31.57 -34.48
C MET A 1 45.80 30.89 -33.16
N LYS A 2 46.84 30.35 -32.48
CA LYS A 2 46.99 29.89 -31.07
C LYS A 2 45.83 29.04 -30.50
N THR A 3 45.82 27.69 -30.51
CA THR A 3 46.67 26.69 -29.81
C THR A 3 47.08 27.02 -28.38
N VAL A 4 46.81 26.09 -27.44
CA VAL A 4 47.77 25.41 -26.52
C VAL A 4 47.01 24.50 -25.54
N SER A 5 47.20 23.18 -25.66
CA SER A 5 47.08 22.17 -24.59
C SER A 5 48.13 22.39 -23.51
N ILE A 6 48.02 21.80 -22.30
CA ILE A 6 49.12 21.06 -21.63
C ILE A 6 48.80 20.60 -20.17
N LEU A 7 49.02 19.29 -19.96
CA LEU A 7 49.59 18.53 -18.82
C LEU A 7 48.96 18.53 -17.40
N ALA A 8 48.71 17.30 -16.94
CA ALA A 8 48.90 16.84 -15.57
C ALA A 8 50.40 16.59 -15.27
N PRO A 9 50.81 16.51 -13.99
CA PRO A 9 51.45 15.27 -13.55
C PRO A 9 51.13 14.78 -12.13
N LEU A 10 51.41 13.49 -11.93
CA LEU A 10 51.45 12.72 -10.69
C LEU A 10 52.49 13.24 -9.68
N ALA A 11 52.29 12.92 -8.40
CA ALA A 11 53.37 12.55 -7.49
C ALA A 11 52.92 11.47 -6.49
N ILE A 12 53.77 10.46 -6.35
CA ILE A 12 53.71 9.25 -5.51
C ILE A 12 54.68 9.43 -4.34
N LEU A 13 54.35 8.88 -3.16
CA LEU A 13 55.24 8.38 -2.08
C LEU A 13 54.30 7.69 -1.05
N SER A 14 54.26 6.37 -0.78
CA SER A 14 55.30 5.38 -0.42
C SER A 14 56.05 5.84 0.86
N LEU A 15 56.07 5.16 2.02
CA LEU A 15 56.49 3.80 2.43
C LEU A 15 56.06 3.67 3.94
N SER A 16 55.39 2.62 4.45
CA SER A 16 55.88 1.28 4.87
C SER A 16 56.25 1.10 6.36
N GLN A 17 55.93 -0.11 6.87
CA GLN A 17 56.47 -0.90 8.01
C GLN A 17 55.75 -0.76 9.38
N LEU A 18 55.10 -1.79 9.96
CA LEU A 18 55.44 -3.17 10.40
C LEU A 18 56.15 -3.24 11.77
N ILE A 19 55.63 -4.15 12.63
CA ILE A 19 56.22 -4.95 13.76
C ILE A 19 55.07 -5.17 14.81
N THR A 20 54.28 -6.27 14.80
CA THR A 20 54.44 -7.67 15.31
C THR A 20 54.35 -7.83 16.86
N PRO A 21 54.18 -9.04 17.45
CA PRO A 21 52.93 -9.49 18.11
C PRO A 21 53.09 -9.85 19.60
N VAL A 22 52.01 -10.14 20.32
CA VAL A 22 52.09 -10.78 21.66
C VAL A 22 51.02 -11.87 21.82
N LYS A 23 51.48 -13.07 22.20
CA LYS A 23 50.68 -14.20 22.73
C LYS A 23 51.06 -14.41 24.20
N SER A 24 50.08 -14.63 25.07
CA SER A 24 50.02 -15.79 25.99
C SER A 24 48.78 -15.72 26.90
N ASN A 25 48.10 -16.88 27.02
CA ASN A 25 47.09 -17.28 28.02
C ASN A 25 47.83 -17.96 29.23
N PRO A 26 47.24 -18.42 30.36
CA PRO A 26 45.83 -18.88 30.56
C PRO A 26 45.21 -18.61 31.96
N SER A 27 43.90 -18.87 32.14
CA SER A 27 43.35 -19.32 33.45
C SER A 27 41.96 -19.95 33.28
N SER A 28 41.85 -21.17 33.81
CA SER A 28 40.77 -22.16 33.86
C SER A 28 39.43 -21.73 34.48
N GLN A 29 38.31 -22.23 33.93
CA GLN A 29 37.37 -23.16 34.60
C GLN A 29 36.31 -23.68 33.60
N GLU A 30 36.02 -24.98 33.68
CA GLU A 30 35.13 -25.78 32.82
C GLU A 30 33.81 -26.13 33.57
N PRO A 31 32.81 -26.84 33.01
CA PRO A 31 31.49 -26.32 32.63
C PRO A 31 30.29 -27.00 33.35
N LEU A 32 29.05 -26.49 33.15
CA LEU A 32 27.71 -27.14 33.27
C LEU A 32 26.63 -26.00 33.27
N ALA A 33 25.46 -26.03 32.62
CA ALA A 33 24.67 -27.09 32.02
C ALA A 33 23.66 -26.51 30.99
N GLN A 34 23.42 -27.30 29.94
CA GLN A 34 22.13 -27.55 29.25
C GLN A 34 21.24 -26.35 28.87
N ALA A 35 21.45 -25.84 27.65
CA ALA A 35 20.33 -25.33 26.86
C ALA A 35 19.61 -26.53 26.22
N HIS A 36 18.32 -26.64 26.48
CA HIS A 36 17.44 -27.63 25.86
C HIS A 36 17.47 -27.49 24.33
N GLU A 37 18.03 -28.48 23.64
CA GLU A 37 17.80 -28.72 22.22
C GLU A 37 16.35 -29.19 22.05
N GLU A 38 15.48 -28.31 21.56
CA GLU A 38 14.28 -28.76 20.86
C GLU A 38 14.70 -29.33 19.51
N ASN A 39 14.53 -30.65 19.43
CA ASN A 39 14.79 -31.53 18.32
C ASN A 39 14.03 -31.06 17.06
N THR A 40 14.70 -30.31 16.17
CA THR A 40 14.20 -30.02 14.81
C THR A 40 14.97 -30.89 13.81
N HIS A 41 14.60 -32.16 13.75
CA HIS A 41 14.93 -33.03 12.62
C HIS A 41 13.72 -33.14 11.70
N GLY A 42 13.76 -32.36 10.61
CA GLY A 42 12.77 -32.37 9.54
C GLY A 42 13.16 -31.43 8.39
N HIS A 43 13.97 -31.94 7.45
CA HIS A 43 14.33 -31.36 6.14
C HIS A 43 15.24 -30.12 6.09
N ARG A 44 16.55 -30.33 6.27
CA ARG A 44 17.58 -29.57 5.52
C ARG A 44 17.69 -30.12 4.09
N GLY A 45 16.69 -29.83 3.26
CA GLY A 45 16.93 -29.67 1.82
C GLY A 45 17.21 -28.19 1.60
N HIS A 46 18.18 -27.81 0.76
CA HIS A 46 18.31 -26.42 0.33
C HIS A 46 16.99 -25.99 -0.32
N SER A 47 16.07 -25.36 0.42
CA SER A 47 14.79 -24.93 -0.12
C SER A 47 15.09 -23.85 -1.15
N ARG A 48 14.81 -24.15 -2.41
CA ARG A 48 14.95 -23.21 -3.52
C ARG A 48 14.22 -21.91 -3.16
N LYS A 49 14.85 -20.77 -3.43
CA LYS A 49 14.24 -19.45 -3.21
C LYS A 49 12.86 -19.42 -3.91
N PRO A 50 11.80 -18.94 -3.26
CA PRO A 50 10.47 -18.91 -3.86
C PRO A 50 10.37 -17.84 -4.93
N ASN A 51 9.42 -18.01 -5.85
CA ASN A 51 9.02 -16.97 -6.78
C ASN A 51 7.89 -16.13 -6.19
N PHE A 52 7.70 -14.91 -6.71
CA PHE A 52 6.61 -14.02 -6.36
C PHE A 52 5.89 -13.57 -7.64
N LEU A 53 4.59 -13.84 -7.73
CA LEU A 53 3.70 -13.27 -8.71
C LEU A 53 2.77 -12.28 -7.99
N VAL A 54 2.83 -11.00 -8.34
CA VAL A 54 2.00 -9.94 -7.75
C VAL A 54 1.00 -9.48 -8.81
N ILE A 55 -0.29 -9.64 -8.52
CA ILE A 55 -1.39 -9.14 -9.35
C ILE A 55 -1.94 -7.90 -8.66
N LEU A 56 -1.77 -6.74 -9.30
CA LEU A 56 -2.07 -5.42 -8.72
C LEU A 56 -3.13 -4.69 -9.56
N THR A 57 -4.39 -4.76 -9.14
CA THR A 57 -5.49 -3.99 -9.75
C THR A 57 -5.47 -2.53 -9.31
N ASP A 58 -6.32 -1.71 -9.92
CA ASP A 58 -6.36 -0.26 -9.73
C ASP A 58 -7.78 0.17 -9.35
N ASP A 59 -7.95 0.83 -8.21
CA ASP A 59 -9.25 1.23 -7.65
C ASP A 59 -10.20 0.07 -7.32
N GLN A 60 -9.73 -1.11 -6.91
CA GLN A 60 -10.66 -2.21 -6.61
C GLN A 60 -11.17 -2.16 -5.16
N ASP A 61 -12.48 -2.04 -4.99
CA ASP A 61 -13.08 -2.00 -3.66
C ASP A 61 -13.06 -3.38 -2.97
N LEU A 62 -12.92 -3.38 -1.64
CA LEU A 62 -13.32 -4.51 -0.79
C LEU A 62 -14.75 -4.31 -0.26
N ARG A 63 -15.06 -3.07 0.14
CA ARG A 63 -16.28 -2.71 0.87
C ARG A 63 -17.53 -2.58 0.00
N MET A 64 -17.39 -2.59 -1.33
CA MET A 64 -18.53 -2.63 -2.27
C MET A 64 -18.74 -4.02 -2.87
N ASN A 65 -18.17 -5.07 -2.27
CA ASN A 65 -18.34 -6.49 -2.63
C ASN A 65 -17.79 -6.90 -4.01
N SER A 66 -16.79 -6.20 -4.57
CA SER A 66 -16.24 -6.57 -5.88
C SER A 66 -15.77 -8.03 -5.97
N LEU A 67 -15.09 -8.55 -4.94
CA LEU A 67 -14.55 -9.91 -4.89
C LEU A 67 -15.63 -11.01 -4.98
N ASP A 68 -16.85 -10.73 -4.55
CA ASP A 68 -17.94 -11.71 -4.55
C ASP A 68 -18.44 -12.01 -5.97
N HIS A 69 -18.11 -11.15 -6.92
CA HIS A 69 -18.43 -11.28 -8.34
C HIS A 69 -17.27 -11.84 -9.19
N LEU A 70 -16.20 -12.32 -8.56
CA LEU A 70 -14.97 -12.81 -9.21
C LEU A 70 -14.69 -14.29 -8.88
N PRO A 71 -15.40 -15.22 -9.52
CA PRO A 71 -15.37 -16.64 -9.15
C PRO A 71 -14.01 -17.31 -9.38
N LEU A 72 -13.20 -16.88 -10.35
CA LEU A 72 -11.89 -17.48 -10.61
C LEU A 72 -10.86 -17.02 -9.57
N ILE A 73 -10.90 -15.76 -9.14
CA ILE A 73 -10.12 -15.25 -8.02
C ILE A 73 -10.52 -15.94 -6.72
N GLN A 74 -11.82 -16.14 -6.48
CA GLN A 74 -12.30 -16.94 -5.34
C GLN A 74 -11.67 -18.34 -5.38
N LYS A 75 -11.86 -19.06 -6.49
CA LYS A 75 -11.38 -20.44 -6.67
C LYS A 75 -9.86 -20.59 -6.59
N TYR A 76 -9.10 -19.74 -7.28
CA TYR A 76 -7.66 -19.93 -7.43
C TYR A 76 -6.83 -19.23 -6.37
N LEU A 77 -7.38 -18.21 -5.69
CA LEU A 77 -6.66 -17.42 -4.69
C LEU A 77 -7.29 -17.49 -3.31
N ARG A 78 -8.59 -17.19 -3.14
CA ARG A 78 -9.23 -17.20 -1.81
C ARG A 78 -9.31 -18.60 -1.21
N ASP A 79 -9.84 -19.56 -1.98
CA ASP A 79 -10.01 -20.95 -1.53
C ASP A 79 -8.67 -21.68 -1.34
N GLU A 80 -7.64 -21.22 -2.04
CA GLU A 80 -6.32 -21.83 -2.07
C GLU A 80 -5.24 -21.02 -1.32
N GLY A 81 -5.64 -19.96 -0.62
CA GLY A 81 -4.76 -19.05 0.09
C GLY A 81 -5.42 -18.46 1.34
N THR A 82 -4.82 -17.39 1.86
CA THR A 82 -5.32 -16.62 3.00
C THR A 82 -5.71 -15.22 2.54
N GLU A 83 -6.95 -14.83 2.82
CA GLU A 83 -7.46 -13.46 2.65
C GLU A 83 -7.21 -12.67 3.94
N PHE A 84 -6.57 -11.51 3.85
CA PHE A 84 -6.34 -10.62 4.99
C PHE A 84 -7.39 -9.51 4.97
N THR A 85 -8.36 -9.58 5.87
CA THR A 85 -9.52 -8.68 5.85
C THR A 85 -9.20 -7.30 6.40
N ASN A 86 -8.15 -7.18 7.21
CA ASN A 86 -7.67 -5.93 7.81
C ASN A 86 -6.39 -5.45 7.12
N TYR A 87 -6.40 -5.42 5.79
CA TYR A 87 -5.31 -4.89 4.99
C TYR A 87 -5.68 -3.53 4.39
N TYR A 88 -4.73 -2.59 4.45
CA TYR A 88 -5.01 -1.18 4.17
C TYR A 88 -3.98 -0.51 3.25
N THR A 89 -4.44 0.42 2.43
CA THR A 89 -3.56 1.50 1.95
C THR A 89 -3.55 2.65 2.95
N THR A 90 -2.43 3.36 3.05
CA THR A 90 -2.23 4.48 3.98
C THR A 90 -2.50 5.83 3.33
N THR A 91 -2.60 5.87 1.99
CA THR A 91 -3.00 7.04 1.20
C THR A 91 -3.82 6.53 0.03
N ALA A 92 -5.11 6.81 0.02
CA ALA A 92 -6.05 6.30 -1.00
C ALA A 92 -5.93 7.03 -2.35
N MET A 93 -4.76 6.91 -2.98
CA MET A 93 -4.39 7.54 -4.25
C MET A 93 -3.25 6.75 -4.92
N CYS A 94 -3.33 6.56 -6.24
CA CYS A 94 -2.50 5.65 -7.03
C CYS A 94 -0.97 5.78 -6.80
N CYS A 95 -0.35 6.90 -7.16
CA CYS A 95 1.09 7.16 -7.03
C CYS A 95 1.61 6.96 -5.61
N PRO A 96 1.12 7.70 -4.58
CA PRO A 96 1.62 7.54 -3.23
C PRO A 96 1.44 6.11 -2.72
N SER A 97 0.26 5.52 -2.94
CA SER A 97 -0.04 4.15 -2.50
C SER A 97 0.91 3.11 -3.10
N ARG A 98 1.12 3.16 -4.42
CA ARG A 98 2.01 2.23 -5.12
C ARG A 98 3.46 2.42 -4.71
N VAL A 99 3.89 3.66 -4.47
CA VAL A 99 5.24 3.91 -3.93
C VAL A 99 5.37 3.34 -2.52
N SER A 100 4.36 3.48 -1.65
CA SER A 100 4.35 2.86 -0.32
C SER A 100 4.42 1.33 -0.38
N LEU A 101 3.71 0.70 -1.32
CA LEU A 101 3.74 -0.75 -1.55
C LEU A 101 5.15 -1.28 -1.83
N TRP A 102 5.93 -0.58 -2.68
CA TRP A 102 7.25 -1.08 -3.10
C TRP A 102 8.40 -0.63 -2.18
N SER A 103 8.32 0.59 -1.64
CA SER A 103 9.34 1.15 -0.74
C SER A 103 9.20 0.63 0.70
N GLY A 104 7.97 0.27 1.10
CA GLY A 104 7.66 -0.09 2.47
C GLY A 104 7.64 1.11 3.41
N GLN A 105 7.39 2.30 2.86
CA GLN A 105 7.38 3.57 3.58
C GLN A 105 6.02 4.27 3.48
N PHE A 106 5.64 5.02 4.51
CA PHE A 106 4.49 5.93 4.46
C PHE A 106 4.75 7.12 3.50
N ALA A 107 3.69 7.76 3.03
CA ALA A 107 3.77 8.82 2.03
C ALA A 107 4.51 10.07 2.52
N HIS A 108 4.38 10.42 3.80
CA HIS A 108 5.19 11.47 4.41
C HIS A 108 6.71 11.16 4.44
N ASN A 109 7.10 9.89 4.34
CA ASN A 109 8.51 9.47 4.36
C ASN A 109 9.15 9.47 2.97
N HIS A 110 8.44 9.01 1.94
CA HIS A 110 8.94 9.01 0.57
C HIS A 110 8.60 10.29 -0.23
N ASN A 111 7.71 11.14 0.30
CA ASN A 111 7.36 12.47 -0.25
C ASN A 111 6.82 12.43 -1.70
N VAL A 112 6.20 11.32 -2.08
CA VAL A 112 5.32 11.23 -3.26
C VAL A 112 3.92 11.26 -2.67
N THR A 113 3.19 12.36 -2.86
CA THR A 113 1.94 12.64 -2.13
C THR A 113 0.77 13.02 -3.03
N ASP A 114 0.99 13.03 -4.35
CA ASP A 114 0.00 13.35 -5.37
C ASP A 114 0.20 12.44 -6.60
N GLU A 115 -0.67 12.54 -7.59
CA GLU A 115 -0.54 11.90 -8.90
C GLU A 115 0.32 12.70 -9.89
N SER A 116 0.40 14.01 -9.70
CA SER A 116 0.96 14.96 -10.66
C SER A 116 2.18 15.69 -10.12
N PRO A 117 3.12 16.13 -10.98
CA PRO A 117 4.20 17.02 -10.56
C PRO A 117 3.66 18.33 -9.95
N PRO A 118 4.38 18.96 -9.01
CA PRO A 118 5.71 18.57 -8.51
C PRO A 118 5.66 17.62 -7.29
N HIS A 119 4.48 17.26 -6.80
CA HIS A 119 4.31 16.50 -5.55
C HIS A 119 4.13 14.99 -5.77
N GLY A 120 3.89 14.59 -7.02
CA GLY A 120 3.56 13.26 -7.46
C GLY A 120 4.21 12.86 -8.78
N SER A 121 3.70 11.78 -9.37
CA SER A 121 4.13 11.18 -10.64
C SER A 121 5.50 10.50 -10.63
N TYR A 122 5.78 9.79 -11.72
CA TYR A 122 7.08 9.21 -12.04
C TYR A 122 8.23 10.22 -11.98
N THR A 123 7.99 11.48 -12.34
CA THR A 123 9.00 12.54 -12.25
C THR A 123 9.48 12.75 -10.81
N LYS A 124 8.55 12.81 -9.84
CA LYS A 124 8.91 12.95 -8.43
C LYS A 124 9.61 11.69 -7.93
N PHE A 125 9.10 10.51 -8.25
CA PHE A 125 9.69 9.22 -7.89
C PHE A 125 11.19 9.14 -8.27
N VAL A 126 11.53 9.47 -9.52
CA VAL A 126 12.91 9.50 -9.99
C VAL A 126 13.72 10.61 -9.32
N SER A 127 13.15 11.82 -9.17
CA SER A 127 13.86 12.95 -8.53
C SER A 127 14.28 12.65 -7.08
N GLN A 128 13.48 11.85 -6.38
CA GLN A 128 13.73 11.41 -5.00
C GLN A 128 14.61 10.15 -4.94
N LYS A 129 15.00 9.58 -6.09
CA LYS A 129 15.83 8.36 -6.18
C LYS A 129 15.23 7.16 -5.42
N LEU A 130 13.91 7.05 -5.41
CA LEU A 130 13.20 6.04 -4.62
C LEU A 130 13.44 4.61 -5.15
N ASP A 131 13.84 4.47 -6.41
CA ASP A 131 14.24 3.21 -7.02
C ASP A 131 15.60 2.66 -6.53
N GLN A 132 16.29 3.35 -5.62
CA GLN A 132 17.60 2.90 -5.12
C GLN A 132 17.51 2.02 -3.86
N ASN A 133 16.46 2.19 -3.07
CA ASN A 133 16.26 1.46 -1.82
C ASN A 133 14.79 1.05 -1.66
N TRP A 134 14.43 -0.02 -2.35
CA TRP A 134 13.07 -0.54 -2.42
C TRP A 134 13.10 -2.02 -2.81
N LEU A 135 11.94 -2.69 -2.70
CA LEU A 135 11.84 -4.14 -2.84
C LEU A 135 12.48 -4.74 -4.10
N PRO A 136 12.22 -4.21 -5.32
CA PRO A 136 12.83 -4.75 -6.53
C PRO A 136 14.36 -4.75 -6.48
N THR A 137 14.99 -3.67 -6.01
CA THR A 137 16.47 -3.62 -5.92
C THR A 137 17.02 -4.66 -4.93
N TRP A 138 16.36 -4.89 -3.80
CA TRP A 138 16.80 -5.91 -2.84
C TRP A 138 16.68 -7.32 -3.41
N LEU A 139 15.59 -7.63 -4.11
CA LEU A 139 15.42 -8.92 -4.78
C LEU A 139 16.41 -9.12 -5.93
N GLN A 140 16.65 -8.08 -6.74
CA GLN A 140 17.63 -8.14 -7.83
C GLN A 140 19.04 -8.45 -7.29
N LYS A 141 19.46 -7.78 -6.21
CA LYS A 141 20.73 -8.09 -5.51
C LYS A 141 20.79 -9.52 -4.98
N ALA A 142 19.64 -10.11 -4.67
CA ALA A 142 19.52 -11.51 -4.22
C ALA A 142 19.45 -12.52 -5.38
N GLY A 143 19.58 -12.08 -6.64
CA GLY A 143 19.60 -12.92 -7.83
C GLY A 143 18.23 -13.22 -8.44
N TYR A 144 17.19 -12.48 -8.05
CA TYR A 144 15.87 -12.59 -8.69
C TYR A 144 15.88 -11.95 -10.08
N SER A 145 15.16 -12.56 -11.02
CA SER A 145 14.73 -11.86 -12.23
C SER A 145 13.44 -11.09 -11.93
N ASN A 146 13.45 -9.79 -12.17
CA ASN A 146 12.38 -8.89 -11.79
C ASN A 146 11.67 -8.35 -13.02
N ASN A 147 10.41 -8.78 -13.18
CA ASN A 147 9.59 -8.59 -14.36
C ASN A 147 8.38 -7.71 -14.01
N TYR A 148 7.95 -6.87 -14.94
CA TYR A 148 6.80 -5.97 -14.75
C TYR A 148 6.00 -5.83 -16.05
N ILE A 149 4.67 -5.88 -15.94
CA ILE A 149 3.76 -5.51 -17.02
C ILE A 149 2.53 -4.76 -16.52
N GLY A 150 2.12 -3.71 -17.24
CA GLY A 150 0.88 -2.97 -16.97
C GLY A 150 1.09 -1.59 -16.34
N LYS A 151 0.12 -1.08 -15.58
CA LYS A 151 0.19 0.25 -14.94
C LYS A 151 1.29 0.24 -13.87
N PHE A 152 2.29 1.12 -13.98
CA PHE A 152 3.27 1.33 -12.91
C PHE A 152 2.85 2.42 -11.94
N ILE A 153 3.11 3.68 -12.26
CA ILE A 153 2.61 4.88 -11.56
C ILE A 153 2.28 5.96 -12.62
N ASN A 154 1.60 7.02 -12.22
CA ASN A 154 1.22 8.08 -13.16
C ASN A 154 2.46 8.82 -13.69
N GLY A 155 2.35 9.39 -14.90
CA GLY A 155 3.44 10.13 -15.53
C GLY A 155 4.56 9.28 -16.13
N VAL A 156 4.37 7.95 -16.22
CA VAL A 156 5.27 7.09 -17.02
C VAL A 156 5.09 7.44 -18.49
N SER A 157 6.12 8.08 -19.04
CA SER A 157 6.14 8.67 -20.38
C SER A 157 6.62 7.67 -21.42
N PRO A 158 6.12 7.75 -22.67
CA PRO A 158 6.73 7.06 -23.82
C PRO A 158 8.21 7.37 -24.05
N THR A 159 8.71 8.49 -23.51
CA THR A 159 10.13 8.89 -23.60
C THR A 159 10.99 8.31 -22.48
N LEU A 160 10.42 7.50 -21.59
CA LEU A 160 11.18 6.79 -20.58
C LEU A 160 12.17 5.84 -21.26
N LYS A 161 13.46 6.09 -21.06
CA LYS A 161 14.52 5.32 -21.76
C LYS A 161 15.03 4.11 -20.99
N HIS A 162 14.69 3.97 -19.71
CA HIS A 162 15.23 2.93 -18.84
C HIS A 162 14.18 2.52 -17.81
N ALA A 163 14.12 1.21 -17.54
CA ALA A 163 13.41 0.65 -16.40
C ALA A 163 13.90 1.28 -15.06
N PRO A 164 13.01 1.47 -14.07
CA PRO A 164 13.42 1.78 -12.71
C PRO A 164 14.43 0.75 -12.19
N LYS A 165 15.41 1.19 -11.42
CA LYS A 165 16.42 0.28 -10.85
C LYS A 165 15.77 -0.86 -10.08
N GLY A 166 16.27 -2.08 -10.25
CA GLY A 166 15.71 -3.27 -9.63
C GLY A 166 14.73 -4.04 -10.51
N PHE A 167 14.17 -3.45 -11.58
CA PHE A 167 13.54 -4.22 -12.65
C PHE A 167 14.55 -4.52 -13.76
N ASP A 168 14.44 -5.69 -14.38
CA ASP A 168 15.32 -6.07 -15.47
C ASP A 168 14.88 -5.34 -16.74
N LYS A 169 15.82 -4.70 -17.45
CA LYS A 169 15.52 -3.90 -18.65
C LYS A 169 14.79 -4.70 -19.73
N ASP A 170 15.07 -6.01 -19.84
CA ASP A 170 14.49 -6.91 -20.84
C ASP A 170 13.16 -7.53 -20.37
N HIS A 171 12.68 -7.12 -19.19
CA HIS A 171 11.46 -7.59 -18.55
C HIS A 171 10.62 -6.44 -17.96
N TRP A 172 10.67 -5.27 -18.60
CA TRP A 172 9.97 -4.06 -18.18
C TRP A 172 9.01 -3.61 -19.30
N GLU A 173 7.71 -3.85 -19.09
CA GLU A 173 6.64 -3.57 -20.06
C GLU A 173 5.53 -2.71 -19.45
N PRO A 174 5.80 -1.46 -19.02
CA PRO A 174 4.78 -0.57 -18.49
C PRO A 174 3.80 -0.10 -19.57
N LEU A 175 2.56 0.12 -19.17
CA LEU A 175 1.65 1.02 -19.88
C LEU A 175 2.20 2.45 -19.81
N VAL A 176 2.10 3.18 -20.92
CA VAL A 176 2.60 4.56 -21.02
C VAL A 176 1.50 5.55 -21.37
N ALA A 177 1.68 6.81 -20.96
CA ALA A 177 0.76 7.89 -21.31
C ALA A 177 0.69 8.10 -22.84
N PRO A 178 -0.48 8.51 -23.39
CA PRO A 178 -1.73 8.83 -22.69
C PRO A 178 -2.64 7.62 -22.42
N ASN A 179 -2.25 6.39 -22.82
CA ASN A 179 -3.11 5.21 -22.84
C ASN A 179 -2.99 4.30 -21.60
N ILE A 180 -2.52 4.83 -20.46
CA ILE A 180 -2.42 4.08 -19.20
C ILE A 180 -3.81 3.60 -18.74
N TYR A 181 -4.82 4.44 -18.92
CA TYR A 181 -6.17 4.24 -18.41
C TYR A 181 -7.17 3.77 -19.46
N THR A 182 -6.75 3.58 -20.71
CA THR A 182 -7.68 3.16 -21.77
C THR A 182 -7.81 1.64 -21.79
N PHE A 183 -9.05 1.14 -21.78
CA PHE A 183 -9.32 -0.31 -21.78
C PHE A 183 -9.15 -0.94 -23.16
N TYR A 184 -9.26 -0.16 -24.24
CA TYR A 184 -8.92 -0.58 -25.59
C TYR A 184 -7.77 0.25 -26.14
N SER A 185 -6.97 -0.35 -27.01
CA SER A 185 -5.80 0.30 -27.63
C SER A 185 -4.71 0.72 -26.63
N PRO A 186 -4.26 -0.18 -25.73
CA PRO A 186 -3.16 0.14 -24.83
C PRO A 186 -1.86 0.38 -25.60
N ILE A 187 -0.97 1.17 -25.00
CA ILE A 187 0.37 1.41 -25.50
C ILE A 187 1.37 1.00 -24.43
N PHE A 188 2.33 0.15 -24.80
CA PHE A 188 3.42 -0.30 -23.94
C PHE A 188 4.75 0.30 -24.40
N SER A 189 5.66 0.53 -23.45
CA SER A 189 7.08 0.73 -23.75
C SER A 189 7.83 -0.54 -23.35
N THR A 190 8.01 -1.43 -24.32
CA THR A 190 8.55 -2.78 -24.10
C THR A 190 10.08 -2.74 -24.14
N ASN A 191 10.74 -2.95 -23.00
CA ASN A 191 12.17 -3.22 -22.88
C ASN A 191 13.11 -2.18 -23.55
N ASP A 192 12.84 -0.90 -23.30
CA ASP A 192 13.54 0.24 -23.94
C ASP A 192 13.45 0.25 -25.49
N GLY A 193 12.55 -0.57 -26.04
CA GLY A 193 12.23 -0.67 -27.47
C GLY A 193 11.21 0.37 -27.94
N PRO A 194 10.78 0.28 -29.22
CA PRO A 194 9.75 1.16 -29.75
C PRO A 194 8.41 0.96 -29.02
N LEU A 195 7.57 1.99 -29.04
CA LEU A 195 6.23 1.91 -28.49
C LEU A 195 5.42 0.84 -29.21
N GLU A 196 4.77 -0.01 -28.42
CA GLU A 196 3.94 -1.11 -28.90
C GLU A 196 2.47 -0.74 -28.69
N ALA A 197 1.79 -0.32 -29.75
CA ALA A 197 0.38 0.05 -29.72
C ALA A 197 -0.49 -1.14 -30.19
N HIS A 198 -1.52 -1.48 -29.40
CA HIS A 198 -2.44 -2.59 -29.71
C HIS A 198 -3.84 -2.08 -30.08
N THR A 199 -3.96 -1.36 -31.20
CA THR A 199 -5.20 -0.71 -31.65
C THR A 199 -6.39 -1.67 -31.66
N GLY A 200 -7.47 -1.28 -30.96
CA GLY A 200 -8.73 -2.04 -30.89
C GLY A 200 -8.68 -3.31 -30.04
N VAL A 201 -7.56 -3.63 -29.41
CA VAL A 201 -7.41 -4.81 -28.54
C VAL A 201 -7.63 -4.41 -27.08
N TYR A 202 -8.27 -5.30 -26.31
CA TYR A 202 -8.55 -5.07 -24.89
C TYR A 202 -7.29 -5.18 -24.04
N GLN A 203 -7.07 -4.22 -23.15
CA GLN A 203 -5.84 -4.04 -22.37
C GLN A 203 -5.51 -5.28 -21.54
N THR A 204 -6.47 -5.77 -20.75
CA THR A 204 -6.25 -6.93 -19.87
C THR A 204 -5.93 -8.20 -20.67
N ASP A 205 -6.43 -8.32 -21.89
CA ASP A 205 -6.14 -9.47 -22.77
C ASP A 205 -4.68 -9.41 -23.26
N VAL A 206 -4.21 -8.23 -23.68
CA VAL A 206 -2.80 -8.00 -24.05
C VAL A 206 -1.88 -8.30 -22.87
N ILE A 207 -2.21 -7.76 -21.68
CA ILE A 207 -1.46 -8.04 -20.45
C ILE A 207 -1.44 -9.54 -20.17
N SER A 208 -2.57 -10.24 -20.33
CA SER A 208 -2.67 -11.67 -20.09
C SER A 208 -1.82 -12.50 -21.05
N ASP A 209 -1.82 -12.17 -22.33
CA ASP A 209 -1.05 -12.90 -23.35
C ASP A 209 0.45 -12.73 -23.14
N LYS A 210 0.90 -11.48 -22.97
CA LYS A 210 2.30 -11.17 -22.66
C LYS A 210 2.76 -11.80 -21.34
N SER A 211 1.92 -11.77 -20.30
CA SER A 211 2.26 -12.38 -19.01
C SER A 211 2.48 -13.89 -19.10
N VAL A 212 1.68 -14.57 -19.92
CA VAL A 212 1.88 -16.00 -20.19
C VAL A 212 3.22 -16.25 -20.90
N ALA A 213 3.57 -15.43 -21.89
CA ALA A 213 4.85 -15.54 -22.59
C ALA A 213 6.05 -15.26 -21.66
N ILE A 214 5.94 -14.28 -20.76
CA ILE A 214 6.95 -14.00 -19.72
C ILE A 214 7.12 -15.22 -18.81
N LEU A 215 6.03 -15.81 -18.32
CA LEU A 215 6.10 -17.02 -17.48
C LEU A 215 6.75 -18.21 -18.20
N ASP A 216 6.54 -18.37 -19.51
CA ASP A 216 7.24 -19.39 -20.31
C ASP A 216 8.73 -19.10 -20.42
N GLY A 217 9.11 -17.83 -20.59
CA GLY A 217 10.50 -17.39 -20.58
C GLY A 217 11.19 -17.72 -19.25
N LEU A 218 10.55 -17.35 -18.14
CA LEU A 218 11.04 -17.64 -16.78
C LEU A 218 11.15 -19.14 -16.51
N ALA A 219 10.28 -19.96 -17.11
CA ALA A 219 10.32 -21.42 -16.97
C ALA A 219 11.54 -22.07 -17.64
N LYS A 220 12.24 -21.37 -18.55
CA LYS A 220 13.48 -21.87 -19.18
C LYS A 220 14.65 -21.96 -18.20
N ASN A 221 14.68 -21.08 -17.19
CA ASN A 221 15.69 -21.11 -16.12
C ASN A 221 15.02 -21.27 -14.75
N LYS A 222 14.57 -22.50 -14.46
CA LYS A 222 13.92 -22.79 -13.18
C LYS A 222 14.82 -22.44 -11.98
N SER A 223 16.14 -22.59 -12.06
CA SER A 223 17.02 -22.26 -10.91
C SER A 223 16.97 -20.79 -10.48
N GLN A 224 16.63 -19.86 -11.37
CA GLN A 224 16.54 -18.45 -11.04
C GLN A 224 15.13 -18.11 -10.49
N PRO A 225 15.02 -17.56 -9.28
CA PRO A 225 13.73 -17.11 -8.76
C PRO A 225 13.31 -15.81 -9.44
N PHE A 226 12.02 -15.48 -9.39
CA PHE A 226 11.51 -14.25 -10.00
C PHE A 226 10.57 -13.45 -9.09
N LEU A 227 10.58 -12.14 -9.26
CA LEU A 227 9.44 -11.26 -8.98
C LEU A 227 8.78 -10.96 -10.31
N PHE A 228 7.47 -11.20 -10.43
CA PHE A 228 6.71 -10.80 -11.61
C PHE A 228 5.48 -10.02 -11.18
N VAL A 229 5.37 -8.77 -11.61
CA VAL A 229 4.24 -7.90 -11.32
C VAL A 229 3.36 -7.77 -12.56
N VAL A 230 2.08 -8.09 -12.41
CA VAL A 230 1.04 -7.98 -13.43
C VAL A 230 0.01 -6.97 -12.94
N SER A 231 -0.03 -5.77 -13.53
CA SER A 231 -0.87 -4.68 -13.06
C SER A 231 -1.87 -4.19 -14.12
N PRO A 232 -3.02 -4.85 -14.28
CA PRO A 232 -4.09 -4.33 -15.13
C PRO A 232 -4.72 -3.08 -14.51
N THR A 233 -5.21 -2.16 -15.35
CA THR A 233 -5.85 -0.92 -14.90
C THR A 233 -7.31 -1.12 -14.45
N ALA A 234 -7.93 -2.27 -14.73
CA ALA A 234 -9.29 -2.54 -14.27
C ALA A 234 -9.37 -2.63 -12.72
N PRO A 235 -10.41 -2.08 -12.06
CA PRO A 235 -11.60 -1.40 -12.61
C PRO A 235 -11.57 0.15 -12.61
N HIS A 236 -10.39 0.79 -12.63
CA HIS A 236 -10.29 2.25 -12.68
C HIS A 236 -11.08 2.85 -13.85
N ASP A 237 -11.57 4.08 -13.69
CA ASP A 237 -12.20 4.83 -14.78
C ASP A 237 -11.26 5.02 -15.97
N GLU A 238 -11.81 5.17 -17.18
CA GLU A 238 -11.00 5.69 -18.28
C GLU A 238 -10.68 7.15 -18.05
N VAL A 239 -9.43 7.53 -18.31
CA VAL A 239 -8.96 8.92 -18.19
C VAL A 239 -8.56 9.43 -19.57
N TRP A 240 -9.28 10.43 -20.05
CA TRP A 240 -9.06 11.05 -21.35
C TRP A 240 -8.39 12.41 -21.21
N PHE A 241 -7.21 12.52 -21.82
CA PHE A 241 -6.49 13.78 -21.95
C PHE A 241 -6.82 14.39 -23.32
N THR A 242 -7.61 15.46 -23.33
CA THR A 242 -7.87 16.21 -24.57
C THR A 242 -6.83 17.31 -24.71
N PRO A 243 -5.98 17.32 -25.76
CA PRO A 243 -5.04 18.41 -26.00
C PRO A 243 -5.75 19.77 -26.03
N GLY A 244 -5.24 20.73 -25.27
CA GLY A 244 -5.81 22.08 -25.17
C GLY A 244 -6.98 22.24 -24.19
N LYS A 245 -7.46 21.17 -23.54
CA LYS A 245 -8.34 21.28 -22.36
C LYS A 245 -7.51 21.20 -21.07
N ALA A 246 -7.82 22.08 -20.12
CA ALA A 246 -7.17 22.10 -18.82
C ALA A 246 -7.57 20.91 -17.93
N ASN A 247 -8.77 20.36 -18.14
CA ASN A 247 -9.31 19.28 -17.32
C ASN A 247 -9.22 17.93 -18.03
N VAL A 248 -8.87 16.90 -17.27
CA VAL A 248 -9.04 15.49 -17.65
C VAL A 248 -10.50 15.09 -17.53
N GLU A 249 -10.94 14.21 -18.41
CA GLU A 249 -12.27 13.62 -18.37
C GLU A 249 -12.18 12.18 -17.87
N PHE A 250 -13.03 11.83 -16.90
CA PHE A 250 -13.18 10.46 -16.44
C PHE A 250 -14.49 9.88 -16.97
N THR A 251 -14.42 8.68 -17.52
CA THR A 251 -15.59 7.91 -17.95
C THR A 251 -15.60 6.55 -17.26
N PRO A 252 -16.79 5.96 -17.01
CA PRO A 252 -16.86 4.63 -16.42
C PRO A 252 -15.97 3.61 -17.16
N PRO A 253 -15.43 2.61 -16.45
CA PRO A 253 -14.60 1.59 -17.08
C PRO A 253 -15.37 0.86 -18.18
N VAL A 254 -14.67 0.53 -19.27
CA VAL A 254 -15.26 -0.19 -20.40
C VAL A 254 -14.99 -1.69 -20.23
N PRO A 255 -16.02 -2.54 -20.15
CA PRO A 255 -15.79 -3.98 -20.06
C PRO A 255 -15.29 -4.56 -21.39
N ALA A 256 -14.68 -5.74 -21.34
CA ALA A 256 -14.39 -6.48 -22.57
C ALA A 256 -15.71 -6.79 -23.27
N LYS A 257 -15.72 -6.82 -24.61
CA LYS A 257 -16.93 -7.05 -25.40
C LYS A 257 -17.72 -8.30 -24.97
N ARG A 258 -17.00 -9.35 -24.54
CA ARG A 258 -17.56 -10.60 -24.03
C ARG A 258 -18.29 -10.47 -22.68
N HIS A 259 -18.13 -9.36 -21.97
CA HIS A 259 -18.68 -9.11 -20.63
C HIS A 259 -19.71 -7.98 -20.55
N GLU A 260 -19.91 -7.19 -21.62
CA GLU A 260 -20.84 -6.04 -21.69
C GLU A 260 -22.28 -6.36 -21.26
N GLY A 261 -22.74 -7.59 -21.49
CA GLY A 261 -24.11 -8.03 -21.19
C GLY A 261 -24.31 -8.63 -19.78
N LEU A 262 -23.24 -8.80 -18.99
CA LEU A 262 -23.33 -9.44 -17.68
C LEU A 262 -23.96 -8.50 -16.64
N PHE A 263 -24.51 -9.05 -15.55
CA PHE A 263 -24.95 -8.28 -14.38
C PHE A 263 -26.00 -7.18 -14.67
N LYS A 264 -26.93 -7.41 -15.61
CA LYS A 264 -27.92 -6.41 -16.09
C LYS A 264 -28.72 -5.70 -14.99
N ASP A 265 -28.97 -6.35 -13.86
CA ASP A 265 -29.75 -5.77 -12.76
C ASP A 265 -28.91 -5.44 -11.52
N LEU A 266 -27.58 -5.53 -11.63
CA LEU A 266 -26.66 -5.26 -10.53
C LEU A 266 -26.64 -3.76 -10.21
N LYS A 267 -26.64 -3.47 -8.91
CA LYS A 267 -26.65 -2.14 -8.30
C LYS A 267 -25.56 -2.07 -7.24
N ALA A 268 -25.07 -0.86 -6.96
CA ALA A 268 -24.11 -0.66 -5.88
C ALA A 268 -24.74 -1.05 -4.54
N PRO A 269 -24.00 -1.69 -3.61
CA PRO A 269 -24.53 -2.05 -2.30
C PRO A 269 -25.19 -0.87 -1.58
N ARG A 270 -26.39 -1.10 -1.04
CA ARG A 270 -27.19 -0.09 -0.32
C ARG A 270 -26.97 -0.19 1.19
N HIS A 271 -25.71 -0.13 1.61
CA HIS A 271 -25.35 -0.10 3.03
C HIS A 271 -25.88 1.17 3.71
N PRO A 272 -25.96 1.22 5.06
CA PRO A 272 -26.46 2.39 5.79
C PRO A 272 -25.78 3.72 5.45
N ASN A 273 -24.51 3.69 5.01
CA ASN A 273 -23.78 4.86 4.56
C ASN A 273 -23.99 5.22 3.09
N PHE A 274 -24.77 4.47 2.32
CA PHE A 274 -25.15 4.86 0.95
C PHE A 274 -26.17 6.00 0.99
N ASN A 275 -25.77 7.19 0.52
CA ASN A 275 -26.59 8.39 0.42
C ASN A 275 -27.50 8.68 1.66
N PRO A 276 -26.92 8.77 2.87
CA PRO A 276 -27.70 8.84 4.11
C PRO A 276 -28.54 10.12 4.20
N GLU A 277 -29.70 10.01 4.85
CA GLU A 277 -30.62 11.14 5.03
C GLU A 277 -30.01 12.27 5.86
N LYS A 278 -29.21 11.93 6.88
CA LYS A 278 -28.44 12.89 7.66
C LYS A 278 -26.98 12.84 7.24
N ASN A 279 -26.37 14.00 7.06
CA ASN A 279 -24.93 14.13 6.84
C ASN A 279 -24.32 14.73 8.10
N ASP A 280 -23.54 13.93 8.81
CA ASP A 280 -22.85 14.31 10.05
C ASP A 280 -21.32 14.37 9.87
N LYS A 281 -20.88 14.34 8.61
CA LYS A 281 -19.49 14.47 8.19
C LYS A 281 -19.05 15.91 8.33
N VAL A 282 -17.74 16.12 8.37
CA VAL A 282 -17.12 17.44 8.48
C VAL A 282 -16.39 17.82 7.19
N SER A 283 -15.75 19.00 7.17
CA SER A 283 -14.99 19.51 6.03
C SER A 283 -15.86 19.53 4.75
N TRP A 284 -15.28 19.19 3.59
CA TRP A 284 -15.96 19.22 2.30
C TRP A 284 -17.09 18.20 2.21
N ILE A 285 -16.97 17.06 2.90
CA ILE A 285 -17.96 15.98 2.86
C ILE A 285 -19.25 16.42 3.56
N GLY A 286 -19.14 17.19 4.66
CA GLY A 286 -20.28 17.78 5.36
C GLY A 286 -21.13 18.72 4.49
N GLN A 287 -20.56 19.26 3.41
CA GLN A 287 -21.23 20.19 2.49
C GLN A 287 -21.95 19.47 1.33
N LEU A 288 -21.81 18.15 1.22
CA LEU A 288 -22.37 17.41 0.09
C LEU A 288 -23.90 17.32 0.16
N PRO A 289 -24.61 17.68 -0.92
CA PRO A 289 -26.04 17.49 -1.01
C PRO A 289 -26.36 16.00 -1.05
N ARG A 290 -27.60 15.66 -0.68
CA ARG A 290 -28.11 14.30 -0.90
C ARG A 290 -28.15 14.02 -2.40
N LEU A 291 -27.67 12.85 -2.81
CA LEU A 291 -27.67 12.43 -4.20
C LEU A 291 -29.11 12.29 -4.71
N SER A 292 -29.37 12.80 -5.91
CA SER A 292 -30.66 12.63 -6.59
C SER A 292 -30.83 11.20 -7.10
N GLN A 293 -32.04 10.82 -7.50
CA GLN A 293 -32.25 9.51 -8.13
C GLN A 293 -31.42 9.34 -9.41
N TYR A 294 -31.26 10.42 -10.18
CA TYR A 294 -30.42 10.43 -11.38
C TYR A 294 -28.95 10.09 -11.04
N ASP A 295 -28.41 10.66 -9.97
CA ASP A 295 -27.04 10.37 -9.52
C ASP A 295 -26.90 8.93 -9.06
N VAL A 296 -27.91 8.43 -8.32
CA VAL A 296 -27.97 7.04 -7.85
C VAL A 296 -28.00 6.05 -9.02
N ASP A 297 -28.78 6.32 -10.06
CA ASP A 297 -28.85 5.46 -11.25
C ASP A 297 -27.51 5.45 -12.02
N ARG A 298 -26.82 6.59 -12.09
CA ARG A 298 -25.46 6.67 -12.67
C ARG A 298 -24.44 5.89 -11.84
N ILE A 299 -24.54 5.92 -10.51
CA ILE A 299 -23.70 5.13 -9.62
C ILE A 299 -23.92 3.63 -9.85
N ASP A 300 -25.17 3.18 -9.99
CA ASP A 300 -25.46 1.77 -10.27
C ASP A 300 -24.90 1.32 -11.63
N ALA A 301 -25.05 2.16 -12.66
CA ALA A 301 -24.48 1.88 -13.98
C ALA A 301 -22.95 1.77 -13.92
N LYS A 302 -22.29 2.67 -13.18
CA LYS A 302 -20.83 2.65 -13.00
C LYS A 302 -20.36 1.45 -12.18
N TYR A 303 -21.03 1.12 -11.08
CA TYR A 303 -20.73 -0.06 -10.29
C TYR A 303 -20.79 -1.33 -11.15
N ARG A 304 -21.83 -1.48 -11.96
CA ARG A 304 -21.95 -2.60 -12.90
C ARG A 304 -20.80 -2.64 -13.91
N ALA A 305 -20.47 -1.51 -14.52
CA ALA A 305 -19.37 -1.42 -15.48
C ALA A 305 -18.03 -1.84 -14.86
N ARG A 306 -17.77 -1.44 -13.60
CA ARG A 306 -16.60 -1.87 -12.83
C ARG A 306 -16.56 -3.39 -12.60
N ILE A 307 -17.68 -3.99 -12.20
CA ILE A 307 -17.77 -5.45 -12.02
C ILE A 307 -17.60 -6.21 -13.35
N GLN A 308 -18.16 -5.67 -14.44
CA GLN A 308 -18.00 -6.24 -15.78
C GLN A 308 -16.55 -6.14 -16.28
N SER A 309 -15.84 -5.03 -16.06
CA SER A 309 -14.44 -4.88 -16.49
C SER A 309 -13.48 -5.77 -15.69
N LEU A 310 -13.78 -6.02 -14.42
CA LEU A 310 -13.04 -6.96 -13.58
C LEU A 310 -13.11 -8.42 -14.07
N GLN A 311 -14.10 -8.82 -14.87
CA GLN A 311 -14.21 -10.20 -15.34
C GLN A 311 -13.01 -10.62 -16.19
N ALA A 312 -12.43 -9.70 -16.97
CA ALA A 312 -11.19 -9.97 -17.70
C ALA A 312 -9.98 -10.18 -16.76
N THR A 313 -9.95 -9.47 -15.62
CA THR A 313 -8.94 -9.69 -14.57
C THR A 313 -9.14 -11.04 -13.87
N ASP A 314 -10.39 -11.45 -13.67
CA ASP A 314 -10.74 -12.77 -13.12
C ASP A 314 -10.21 -13.91 -14.02
N GLU A 315 -10.43 -13.78 -15.33
CA GLU A 315 -9.92 -14.71 -16.35
C GLU A 315 -8.38 -14.72 -16.41
N LEU A 316 -7.74 -13.54 -16.33
CA LEU A 316 -6.29 -13.37 -16.26
C LEU A 316 -5.71 -14.20 -15.09
N VAL A 317 -6.30 -14.12 -13.89
CA VAL A 317 -5.82 -14.87 -12.72
C VAL A 317 -5.81 -16.38 -12.98
N GLU A 318 -6.90 -16.92 -13.54
CA GLU A 318 -6.94 -18.33 -13.92
C GLU A 318 -5.82 -18.69 -14.90
N ARG A 319 -5.61 -17.87 -15.95
CA ARG A 319 -4.58 -18.12 -16.96
C ARG A 319 -3.18 -18.15 -16.35
N LEU A 320 -2.85 -17.21 -15.47
CA LEU A 320 -1.54 -17.15 -14.80
C LEU A 320 -1.32 -18.36 -13.89
N VAL A 321 -2.33 -18.72 -13.08
CA VAL A 321 -2.24 -19.87 -12.16
C VAL A 321 -2.10 -21.19 -12.92
N LYS A 322 -2.92 -21.39 -13.97
CA LYS A 322 -2.81 -22.56 -14.85
C LYS A 322 -1.44 -22.62 -15.53
N ARG A 323 -0.90 -21.47 -15.95
CA ARG A 323 0.41 -21.41 -16.61
C ARG A 323 1.55 -21.75 -15.65
N LEU A 324 1.55 -21.19 -14.44
CA LEU A 324 2.50 -21.57 -13.39
C LEU A 324 2.44 -23.08 -13.08
N LYS A 325 1.24 -23.67 -13.06
CA LYS A 325 1.07 -25.11 -12.86
C LYS A 325 1.66 -25.91 -14.03
N HIS A 326 1.35 -25.52 -15.27
CA HIS A 326 1.90 -26.14 -16.48
C HIS A 326 3.44 -26.11 -16.50
N ASN A 327 4.02 -24.98 -16.10
CA ASN A 327 5.47 -24.81 -16.06
C ASN A 327 6.14 -25.52 -14.86
N GLY A 328 5.36 -26.12 -13.96
CA GLY A 328 5.86 -26.76 -12.73
C GLY A 328 6.49 -25.76 -11.76
N GLN A 329 5.98 -24.53 -11.73
CA GLN A 329 6.46 -23.44 -10.87
C GLN A 329 5.48 -23.12 -9.74
N LEU A 330 4.21 -23.49 -9.86
CA LEU A 330 3.14 -23.10 -8.91
C LEU A 330 3.48 -23.44 -7.45
N ASP A 331 4.00 -24.65 -7.18
CA ASP A 331 4.28 -25.12 -5.83
C ASP A 331 5.43 -24.39 -5.13
N ASN A 332 6.18 -23.55 -5.85
CA ASN A 332 7.26 -22.70 -5.33
C ASN A 332 6.99 -21.20 -5.58
N THR A 333 5.74 -20.81 -5.84
CA THR A 333 5.38 -19.42 -6.14
C THR A 333 4.38 -18.91 -5.12
N TYR A 334 4.71 -17.80 -4.45
CA TYR A 334 3.71 -17.00 -3.76
C TYR A 334 2.99 -16.12 -4.78
N ILE A 335 1.67 -16.23 -4.83
CA ILE A 335 0.79 -15.38 -5.62
C ILE A 335 0.13 -14.40 -4.65
N VAL A 336 0.35 -13.10 -4.88
CA VAL A 336 -0.23 -12.01 -4.10
C VAL A 336 -1.21 -11.28 -4.98
N TYR A 337 -2.43 -11.06 -4.50
CA TYR A 337 -3.46 -10.28 -5.18
C TYR A 337 -3.89 -9.13 -4.28
N THR A 338 -3.80 -7.91 -4.82
CA THR A 338 -4.17 -6.68 -4.12
C THR A 338 -4.53 -5.60 -5.13
N THR A 339 -5.00 -4.46 -4.62
CA THR A 339 -5.11 -3.20 -5.34
C THR A 339 -4.23 -2.13 -4.69
N ASP A 340 -4.08 -0.97 -5.32
CA ASP A 340 -3.43 0.21 -4.74
C ASP A 340 -4.34 0.98 -3.77
N ASN A 341 -5.63 1.10 -4.06
CA ASN A 341 -6.57 1.74 -3.14
C ASN A 341 -7.99 1.22 -3.35
N GLY A 342 -8.85 1.52 -2.38
CA GLY A 342 -10.27 1.22 -2.46
C GLY A 342 -11.00 2.23 -3.36
N TYR A 343 -12.32 2.17 -3.31
CA TYR A 343 -13.17 3.02 -4.13
C TYR A 343 -14.56 3.16 -3.53
N HIS A 344 -15.04 4.39 -3.40
CA HIS A 344 -16.38 4.69 -2.95
C HIS A 344 -17.32 5.02 -4.11
N LEU A 345 -18.59 4.62 -3.94
CA LEU A 345 -19.67 4.88 -4.90
C LEU A 345 -20.97 5.16 -4.15
N GLY A 346 -21.30 6.44 -3.93
CA GLY A 346 -22.52 6.85 -3.23
C GLY A 346 -22.42 6.84 -1.71
N THR A 347 -21.34 6.31 -1.13
CA THR A 347 -21.15 6.28 0.32
C THR A 347 -20.89 7.68 0.85
N HIS A 348 -21.49 8.00 1.99
CA HIS A 348 -21.46 9.32 2.62
C HIS A 348 -21.88 10.48 1.69
N ARG A 349 -22.75 10.19 0.70
CA ARG A 349 -23.17 11.10 -0.38
C ARG A 349 -22.08 11.50 -1.36
N MET A 350 -20.89 10.92 -1.24
CA MET A 350 -19.84 11.09 -2.23
C MET A 350 -20.26 10.40 -3.52
N TYR A 351 -19.85 10.97 -4.65
CA TYR A 351 -20.06 10.37 -5.96
C TYR A 351 -19.09 9.19 -6.14
N ALA A 352 -18.41 9.10 -7.28
CA ALA A 352 -17.41 8.08 -7.53
C ALA A 352 -16.01 8.63 -7.26
N GLY A 353 -15.20 7.90 -6.49
CA GLY A 353 -13.83 8.32 -6.26
C GLY A 353 -13.13 7.54 -5.14
N LYS A 354 -12.09 8.20 -4.64
CA LYS A 354 -11.16 7.78 -3.59
C LYS A 354 -10.71 9.02 -2.81
N GLN A 355 -9.56 9.00 -2.13
CA GLN A 355 -8.95 10.13 -1.39
C GLN A 355 -9.41 10.33 0.05
N THR A 356 -10.28 9.49 0.61
CA THR A 356 -10.76 9.65 2.00
C THR A 356 -10.17 8.62 2.97
N ALA A 357 -10.31 8.89 4.27
CA ALA A 357 -9.90 7.97 5.33
C ALA A 357 -10.92 6.86 5.62
N PHE A 358 -12.07 6.85 4.92
CA PHE A 358 -13.13 5.87 5.14
C PHE A 358 -12.70 4.46 4.67
N GLU A 359 -13.34 3.44 5.22
CA GLU A 359 -13.00 2.04 4.93
C GLU A 359 -13.17 1.69 3.45
N GLU A 360 -14.09 2.35 2.73
CA GLU A 360 -14.29 2.13 1.29
C GLU A 360 -13.05 2.44 0.46
N ASP A 361 -12.27 3.43 0.88
CA ASP A 361 -11.10 3.93 0.15
C ASP A 361 -9.79 3.30 0.62
N THR A 362 -9.76 2.83 1.86
CA THR A 362 -8.52 2.43 2.53
C THR A 362 -8.45 0.94 2.85
N ASN A 363 -9.56 0.26 3.14
CA ASN A 363 -9.59 -1.18 3.39
C ASN A 363 -9.77 -1.93 2.07
N ILE A 364 -8.74 -2.68 1.67
CA ILE A 364 -8.58 -3.15 0.31
C ILE A 364 -8.39 -4.67 0.24
N PRO A 365 -8.73 -5.32 -0.89
CA PRO A 365 -8.44 -6.73 -1.10
C PRO A 365 -6.96 -7.04 -0.90
N PHE A 366 -6.63 -8.08 -0.12
CA PHE A 366 -5.28 -8.63 -0.04
C PHE A 366 -5.33 -10.13 0.21
N ILE A 367 -4.86 -10.92 -0.76
CA ILE A 367 -4.87 -12.38 -0.70
C ILE A 367 -3.47 -12.88 -1.00
N ILE A 368 -2.97 -13.81 -0.20
CA ILE A 368 -1.72 -14.52 -0.47
C ILE A 368 -2.02 -16.02 -0.62
N ARG A 369 -1.53 -16.61 -1.69
CA ARG A 369 -1.47 -18.06 -1.92
C ARG A 369 -0.02 -18.48 -2.08
N GLY A 370 0.38 -19.64 -1.59
CA GLY A 370 1.72 -20.17 -1.87
C GLY A 370 2.19 -21.24 -0.88
N PRO A 371 3.49 -21.58 -0.91
CA PRO A 371 4.09 -22.56 -0.02
C PRO A 371 3.83 -22.24 1.46
N GLY A 372 3.28 -23.20 2.22
CA GLY A 372 3.06 -23.04 3.67
C GLY A 372 1.99 -22.02 4.07
N VAL A 373 1.31 -21.38 3.11
CA VAL A 373 0.17 -20.49 3.38
C VAL A 373 -1.07 -21.35 3.62
N ALA A 374 -1.84 -21.03 4.67
CA ALA A 374 -3.08 -21.72 4.94
C ALA A 374 -4.13 -21.43 3.86
N LYS A 375 -4.91 -22.44 3.49
CA LYS A 375 -5.90 -22.39 2.41
C LYS A 375 -7.30 -22.14 2.95
N GLY A 376 -8.08 -21.31 2.26
CA GLY A 376 -9.49 -21.08 2.55
C GLY A 376 -9.75 -20.38 3.89
N ILE A 377 -8.76 -19.65 4.42
CA ILE A 377 -8.89 -18.95 5.70
C ILE A 377 -8.89 -17.43 5.51
N LYS A 378 -9.57 -16.75 6.44
CA LYS A 378 -9.50 -15.30 6.60
C LYS A 378 -8.64 -14.96 7.81
N SER A 379 -7.71 -14.02 7.64
CA SER A 379 -6.86 -13.50 8.70
C SER A 379 -7.28 -12.08 9.06
N ASN A 380 -7.46 -11.84 10.36
CA ASN A 380 -7.73 -10.52 10.91
C ASN A 380 -6.44 -9.77 11.29
N ALA A 381 -5.26 -10.27 10.88
CA ALA A 381 -4.00 -9.57 11.10
C ALA A 381 -4.06 -8.19 10.43
N VAL A 382 -3.73 -7.16 11.21
CA VAL A 382 -3.73 -5.78 10.76
C VAL A 382 -2.43 -5.49 10.02
N ALA A 383 -2.56 -5.02 8.78
CA ALA A 383 -1.43 -4.72 7.94
C ALA A 383 -1.76 -3.62 6.93
N THR A 384 -0.71 -3.05 6.35
CA THR A 384 -0.81 -2.02 5.33
C THR A 384 0.13 -2.36 4.16
N HIS A 385 0.07 -1.58 3.08
CA HIS A 385 1.07 -1.62 2.01
C HIS A 385 2.52 -1.55 2.49
N THR A 386 2.81 -0.81 3.57
CA THR A 386 4.18 -0.69 4.08
C THR A 386 4.74 -2.02 4.61
N HIS A 387 3.88 -2.99 4.95
CA HIS A 387 4.29 -4.32 5.41
C HIS A 387 4.70 -5.25 4.26
N PHE A 388 4.35 -4.91 3.02
CA PHE A 388 4.52 -5.81 1.88
C PHE A 388 6.00 -6.14 1.60
N PRO A 389 6.95 -5.19 1.54
CA PRO A 389 8.34 -5.51 1.30
C PRO A 389 8.97 -6.41 2.37
N ALA A 390 8.74 -6.10 3.65
CA ALA A 390 9.24 -6.92 4.76
C ALA A 390 8.69 -8.35 4.70
N THR A 391 7.44 -8.51 4.25
CA THR A 391 6.80 -9.82 4.08
C THR A 391 7.46 -10.62 2.96
N VAL A 392 7.65 -10.01 1.78
CA VAL A 392 8.29 -10.67 0.63
C VAL A 392 9.73 -11.09 0.97
N LEU A 393 10.52 -10.21 1.59
CA LEU A 393 11.89 -10.52 1.98
C LEU A 393 11.95 -11.67 2.99
N LYS A 394 11.07 -11.68 4.00
CA LYS A 394 11.00 -12.77 4.98
C LYS A 394 10.62 -14.10 4.34
N LEU A 395 9.63 -14.11 3.44
CA LEU A 395 9.25 -15.31 2.68
C LEU A 395 10.39 -15.80 1.77
N ALA A 396 11.20 -14.89 1.25
CA ALA A 396 12.39 -15.21 0.45
C ALA A 396 13.61 -15.67 1.28
N GLY A 397 13.54 -15.62 2.62
CA GLY A 397 14.67 -15.90 3.51
C GLY A 397 15.80 -14.85 3.41
N LEU A 398 15.44 -13.60 3.10
CA LEU A 398 16.36 -12.47 2.94
C LEU A 398 16.33 -11.55 4.17
N PRO A 399 17.42 -10.80 4.43
CA PRO A 399 17.43 -9.79 5.49
C PRO A 399 16.38 -8.71 5.22
N VAL A 400 15.71 -8.26 6.28
CA VAL A 400 14.72 -7.18 6.25
C VAL A 400 15.41 -5.89 6.70
N PRO A 401 15.45 -4.82 5.88
CA PRO A 401 16.04 -3.55 6.26
C PRO A 401 15.31 -2.90 7.45
N ASP A 402 16.07 -2.24 8.34
CA ASP A 402 15.54 -1.63 9.56
C ASP A 402 14.80 -0.30 9.31
N GLU A 403 15.07 0.34 8.16
CA GLU A 403 14.43 1.57 7.71
C GLU A 403 12.98 1.38 7.22
N LEU A 404 12.51 0.14 7.10
CA LEU A 404 11.12 -0.14 6.75
C LEU A 404 10.18 0.30 7.88
N ASP A 405 9.09 0.96 7.49
CA ASP A 405 8.12 1.52 8.44
C ASP A 405 7.22 0.45 9.08
N ALA A 406 7.29 -0.79 8.60
CA ALA A 406 6.50 -1.91 9.09
C ALA A 406 7.27 -3.24 9.13
N HIS A 407 6.80 -4.16 9.98
CA HIS A 407 7.29 -5.53 10.03
C HIS A 407 6.59 -6.43 9.00
N SER A 408 7.09 -7.65 8.84
CA SER A 408 6.46 -8.68 7.99
C SER A 408 5.10 -9.10 8.55
N ILE A 409 4.14 -9.36 7.66
CA ILE A 409 2.84 -9.96 8.00
C ILE A 409 3.05 -11.44 8.41
N PRO A 410 2.32 -11.96 9.40
CA PRO A 410 2.31 -13.39 9.71
C PRO A 410 1.51 -14.16 8.64
N VAL A 411 2.20 -14.68 7.62
CA VAL A 411 1.60 -15.33 6.44
C VAL A 411 1.53 -16.86 6.51
N LEU A 412 2.46 -17.51 7.21
CA LEU A 412 2.59 -18.97 7.21
C LEU A 412 1.70 -19.62 8.28
N ALA A 413 1.18 -20.82 7.99
CA ALA A 413 0.15 -21.57 8.73
C ALA A 413 0.49 -21.98 10.17
N ASN A 414 1.52 -21.43 10.81
CA ASN A 414 1.75 -21.65 12.23
C ASN A 414 0.70 -20.86 13.04
N LYS A 415 -0.39 -21.55 13.41
CA LYS A 415 -1.50 -21.04 14.23
C LYS A 415 -1.05 -20.36 15.54
N ALA A 416 0.15 -20.64 16.04
CA ALA A 416 0.69 -19.98 17.22
C ALA A 416 1.06 -18.50 16.99
N VAL A 417 1.20 -18.07 15.72
CA VAL A 417 1.60 -16.71 15.31
C VAL A 417 0.40 -15.86 14.87
N TYR A 418 -0.66 -16.47 14.35
CA TYR A 418 -1.90 -15.75 14.05
C TYR A 418 -2.54 -15.26 15.35
N GLY A 419 -2.41 -13.95 15.61
CA GLY A 419 -2.97 -13.30 16.81
C GLY A 419 -2.03 -13.11 17.99
N LYS A 420 -0.70 -13.30 17.82
CA LYS A 420 0.29 -12.86 18.83
C LYS A 420 1.14 -11.71 18.29
N ASP A 421 1.05 -10.55 18.93
CA ASP A 421 2.03 -9.43 19.01
C ASP A 421 2.76 -8.93 17.73
N GLN A 422 2.37 -9.34 16.51
CA GLN A 422 3.07 -8.94 15.26
C GLN A 422 2.21 -8.10 14.29
N SER A 423 0.95 -7.81 14.62
CA SER A 423 0.13 -6.87 13.81
C SER A 423 0.31 -5.45 14.32
N SER A 424 0.52 -4.50 13.42
CA SER A 424 0.49 -3.07 13.75
C SER A 424 -0.90 -2.70 14.26
N GLU A 425 -1.05 -2.49 15.56
CA GLU A 425 -2.34 -2.10 16.14
C GLU A 425 -2.77 -0.71 15.65
N ALA A 426 -1.81 0.20 15.47
CA ALA A 426 -2.01 1.59 15.08
C ALA A 426 -1.20 1.94 13.83
N PHE A 427 -1.80 2.68 12.89
CA PHE A 427 -1.09 3.25 11.74
C PHE A 427 -1.74 4.55 11.26
N ALA A 428 -0.99 5.34 10.49
CA ALA A 428 -1.47 6.57 9.88
C ALA A 428 -2.27 6.28 8.60
N VAL A 429 -3.36 7.01 8.40
CA VAL A 429 -3.97 7.22 7.08
C VAL A 429 -3.90 8.71 6.78
N GLU A 430 -3.34 9.08 5.63
CA GLU A 430 -2.93 10.44 5.33
C GLU A 430 -3.20 10.83 3.89
N PHE A 431 -3.58 12.09 3.70
CA PHE A 431 -3.84 12.65 2.39
C PHE A 431 -3.56 14.15 2.37
N TRP A 432 -3.06 14.61 1.24
CA TRP A 432 -2.87 16.00 0.86
C TRP A 432 -3.33 16.14 -0.58
N SER A 433 -3.84 17.32 -0.95
CA SER A 433 -4.39 17.68 -2.26
C SER A 433 -5.91 17.85 -2.25
N GLN A 434 -6.43 18.30 -3.38
CA GLN A 434 -7.85 18.62 -3.54
C GLN A 434 -8.67 17.34 -3.57
N ALA A 435 -9.83 17.35 -2.92
CA ALA A 435 -10.84 16.34 -3.21
C ALA A 435 -11.41 16.61 -4.60
N PHE A 436 -11.44 15.56 -5.42
CA PHE A 436 -12.23 15.54 -6.64
C PHE A 436 -12.95 14.21 -6.76
N MET A 437 -14.19 14.28 -7.22
CA MET A 437 -14.97 13.08 -7.53
C MET A 437 -14.94 12.88 -9.04
N GLU A 438 -14.55 11.70 -9.49
CA GLU A 438 -14.13 11.41 -10.88
C GLU A 438 -15.26 11.70 -11.89
N ASN A 439 -16.52 11.50 -11.52
CA ASN A 439 -17.69 11.77 -12.37
C ASN A 439 -18.42 13.10 -12.05
N SER A 440 -17.73 14.04 -11.41
CA SER A 440 -18.25 15.33 -10.93
C SER A 440 -17.28 16.49 -11.20
N THR A 441 -17.83 17.69 -11.34
CA THR A 441 -17.06 18.93 -11.49
C THR A 441 -16.64 19.54 -10.15
N GLY A 442 -17.12 19.00 -9.02
CA GLY A 442 -16.76 19.48 -7.69
C GLY A 442 -15.27 19.33 -7.41
N ARG A 443 -14.66 20.39 -6.90
CA ARG A 443 -13.28 20.44 -6.40
C ARG A 443 -13.30 21.11 -5.04
N TYR A 444 -12.63 20.50 -4.06
CA TYR A 444 -12.64 21.00 -2.68
C TYR A 444 -11.23 21.04 -2.11
N ASP A 445 -10.81 22.23 -1.69
CA ASP A 445 -9.46 22.50 -1.15
C ASP A 445 -9.29 22.04 0.31
N THR A 446 -10.32 21.49 0.94
CA THR A 446 -10.30 21.14 2.37
C THR A 446 -10.12 19.64 2.63
N ASN A 447 -9.59 18.88 1.66
CA ASN A 447 -9.43 17.43 1.78
C ASN A 447 -8.12 16.96 2.44
N THR A 448 -7.27 17.87 2.90
CA THR A 448 -6.05 17.49 3.62
C THR A 448 -6.39 16.99 5.03
N TYR A 449 -5.91 15.79 5.39
CA TYR A 449 -6.14 15.19 6.71
C TYR A 449 -5.00 14.27 7.17
N LYS A 450 -4.97 14.02 8.49
CA LYS A 450 -4.26 12.90 9.10
C LYS A 450 -5.19 12.11 10.00
N SER A 451 -5.06 10.80 9.97
CA SER A 451 -5.90 9.91 10.77
C SER A 451 -5.08 8.85 11.52
N VAL A 452 -5.58 8.47 12.69
CA VAL A 452 -5.17 7.26 13.40
C VAL A 452 -6.16 6.17 13.08
N ARG A 453 -5.68 5.10 12.44
CA ARG A 453 -6.43 3.85 12.30
C ARG A 453 -5.92 2.87 13.36
N LEU A 454 -6.84 2.40 14.20
CA LEU A 454 -6.49 1.57 15.36
C LEU A 454 -7.38 0.33 15.44
N ILE A 455 -6.78 -0.86 15.42
CA ILE A 455 -7.50 -2.14 15.45
C ILE A 455 -6.83 -3.06 16.46
N GLY A 456 -7.62 -3.54 17.43
CA GLY A 456 -7.15 -4.49 18.43
C GLY A 456 -8.27 -5.33 19.00
N HIS A 457 -7.99 -6.07 20.08
CA HIS A 457 -8.97 -6.95 20.69
C HIS A 457 -10.11 -6.15 21.36
N GLY A 458 -11.25 -6.08 20.68
CA GLY A 458 -12.47 -5.44 21.19
C GLY A 458 -12.64 -3.96 20.82
N TYR A 459 -11.76 -3.41 19.97
CA TYR A 459 -11.91 -2.04 19.45
C TYR A 459 -11.43 -1.95 18.01
N ASN A 460 -12.08 -1.07 17.27
CA ASN A 460 -11.83 -0.82 15.87
C ASN A 460 -12.15 0.65 15.58
N LEU A 461 -11.14 1.52 15.62
CA LEU A 461 -11.33 2.97 15.67
C LEU A 461 -10.73 3.67 14.44
N LEU A 462 -11.40 4.72 13.98
CA LEU A 462 -10.85 5.74 13.09
C LEU A 462 -10.98 7.10 13.77
N TYR A 463 -9.88 7.82 13.90
CA TYR A 463 -9.86 9.21 14.38
C TYR A 463 -9.15 10.08 13.35
N THR A 464 -9.80 11.15 12.90
CA THR A 464 -9.31 11.99 11.80
C THR A 464 -9.30 13.46 12.23
N VAL A 465 -8.20 14.15 11.91
CA VAL A 465 -8.06 15.60 12.04
C VAL A 465 -7.93 16.18 10.63
N TRP A 466 -8.83 17.11 10.29
CA TRP A 466 -8.86 17.79 9.00
C TRP A 466 -8.08 19.11 9.05
N CYS A 467 -7.62 19.58 7.90
CA CYS A 467 -6.93 20.87 7.79
C CYS A 467 -7.80 22.08 8.15
N THR A 468 -9.13 21.91 8.19
CA THR A 468 -10.11 22.90 8.66
C THR A 468 -10.12 23.03 10.19
N GLY A 469 -9.43 22.16 10.91
CA GLY A 469 -9.49 22.03 12.37
C GLY A 469 -10.65 21.15 12.86
N GLU A 470 -11.55 20.75 11.96
CA GLU A 470 -12.62 19.81 12.28
C GLU A 470 -12.09 18.40 12.52
N LYS A 471 -12.81 17.62 13.33
CA LYS A 471 -12.38 16.30 13.79
C LYS A 471 -13.51 15.30 13.70
N GLU A 472 -13.16 14.06 13.39
CA GLU A 472 -14.09 12.95 13.35
C GLU A 472 -13.57 11.75 14.13
N TYR A 473 -14.48 11.00 14.73
CA TYR A 473 -14.17 9.78 15.45
C TYR A 473 -15.27 8.74 15.20
N TYR A 474 -14.87 7.53 14.83
CA TYR A 474 -15.75 6.40 14.56
C TYR A 474 -15.30 5.17 15.33
N ASP A 475 -16.26 4.46 15.93
CA ASP A 475 -16.09 3.11 16.48
C ASP A 475 -16.74 2.10 15.55
N LEU A 476 -15.91 1.44 14.73
CA LEU A 476 -16.32 0.51 13.69
C LEU A 476 -16.75 -0.86 14.23
N VAL A 477 -16.57 -1.13 15.54
CA VAL A 477 -17.22 -2.31 16.16
C VAL A 477 -18.73 -2.07 16.24
N GLN A 478 -19.14 -0.85 16.56
CA GLN A 478 -20.55 -0.48 16.70
C GLN A 478 -21.15 0.10 15.42
N ASP A 479 -20.34 0.76 14.60
CA ASP A 479 -20.72 1.46 13.38
C ASP A 479 -19.74 1.12 12.23
N PRO A 480 -19.83 -0.10 11.67
CA PRO A 480 -18.92 -0.55 10.60
C PRO A 480 -19.06 0.24 9.29
N PHE A 481 -20.10 1.08 9.17
CA PHE A 481 -20.37 1.92 8.00
C PHE A 481 -20.08 3.40 8.27
N GLN A 482 -19.56 3.75 9.45
CA GLN A 482 -19.08 5.11 9.75
C GLN A 482 -20.16 6.20 9.54
N VAL A 483 -21.42 5.88 9.86
CA VAL A 483 -22.57 6.80 9.70
C VAL A 483 -22.78 7.73 10.88
N LYS A 484 -22.09 7.53 12.01
CA LYS A 484 -22.19 8.35 13.22
C LYS A 484 -20.83 8.85 13.67
N ASN A 485 -20.55 10.13 13.46
CA ASN A 485 -19.42 10.82 14.04
C ASN A 485 -19.62 10.96 15.56
N LEU A 486 -18.78 10.27 16.33
CA LEU A 486 -18.84 10.21 17.79
C LEU A 486 -17.93 11.24 18.47
N TYR A 487 -17.20 12.09 17.74
CA TYR A 487 -16.17 12.97 18.30
C TYR A 487 -16.66 13.79 19.51
N HIS A 488 -17.80 14.48 19.38
CA HIS A 488 -18.36 15.29 20.48
C HIS A 488 -18.96 14.50 21.65
N LYS A 489 -19.12 13.18 21.50
CA LYS A 489 -19.62 12.27 22.54
C LYS A 489 -18.52 11.39 23.13
N ALA A 490 -17.32 11.41 22.57
CA ALA A 490 -16.20 10.61 23.03
C ALA A 490 -15.71 11.10 24.40
N LYS A 491 -15.18 10.17 25.18
CA LYS A 491 -14.54 10.51 26.46
C LYS A 491 -13.27 11.33 26.19
N PRO A 492 -13.03 12.47 26.86
CA PRO A 492 -11.81 13.25 26.68
C PRO A 492 -10.54 12.41 26.84
N SER A 493 -10.52 11.53 27.85
CA SER A 493 -9.37 10.63 28.09
C SER A 493 -9.04 9.71 26.91
N LEU A 494 -10.02 9.27 26.14
CA LEU A 494 -9.79 8.50 24.91
C LEU A 494 -9.20 9.41 23.81
N LEU A 495 -9.77 10.60 23.62
CA LEU A 495 -9.31 11.54 22.61
C LEU A 495 -7.86 11.96 22.85
N ASP A 496 -7.45 12.20 24.10
CA ASP A 496 -6.07 12.55 24.45
C ASP A 496 -5.06 11.47 24.03
N ARG A 497 -5.44 10.19 24.09
CA ARG A 497 -4.60 9.07 23.64
C ARG A 497 -4.52 8.97 22.12
N LEU A 498 -5.63 9.25 21.44
CA LEU A 498 -5.68 9.28 19.98
C LEU A 498 -4.87 10.47 19.43
N ASP A 499 -4.93 11.63 20.08
CA ASP A 499 -4.09 12.80 19.77
C ASP A 499 -2.60 12.50 20.01
N ALA A 500 -2.24 11.86 21.14
CA ALA A 500 -0.86 11.44 21.40
C ALA A 500 -0.32 10.43 20.37
N LEU A 501 -1.13 9.45 19.97
CA LEU A 501 -0.80 8.54 18.85
C LEU A 501 -0.59 9.30 17.55
N LEU A 502 -1.50 10.22 17.22
CA LEU A 502 -1.43 10.99 15.99
C LEU A 502 -0.15 11.82 15.89
N ASN A 503 0.29 12.41 17.01
CA ASN A 503 1.53 13.18 17.08
C ASN A 503 2.76 12.35 16.72
N VAL A 504 2.78 11.06 17.06
CA VAL A 504 3.85 10.14 16.66
C VAL A 504 3.67 9.69 15.21
N LEU A 505 2.48 9.19 14.87
CA LEU A 505 2.21 8.56 13.58
C LEU A 505 2.32 9.51 12.38
N ARG A 506 2.02 10.80 12.55
CA ARG A 506 2.06 11.79 11.45
C ARG A 506 3.47 12.02 10.89
N THR A 507 4.52 11.69 11.67
CA THR A 507 5.94 11.92 11.33
C THR A 507 6.84 10.71 11.60
N CYS A 508 6.25 9.53 11.87
CA CYS A 508 7.01 8.36 12.26
C CYS A 508 7.95 7.87 11.12
N LYS A 509 9.06 7.22 11.47
CA LYS A 509 10.02 6.61 10.53
C LYS A 509 10.56 5.32 11.12
N GLY A 510 10.58 4.26 10.33
CA GLY A 510 11.14 2.96 10.68
C GLY A 510 10.60 2.46 12.04
N PRO A 511 11.46 2.22 13.05
CA PRO A 511 11.03 1.74 14.36
C PRO A 511 9.91 2.55 15.04
N THR A 512 9.85 3.86 14.84
CA THR A 512 8.83 4.69 15.52
C THR A 512 7.43 4.52 14.92
N CYS A 513 7.33 4.04 13.67
CA CYS A 513 6.06 3.62 13.09
C CYS A 513 5.63 2.24 13.60
N ARG A 514 6.60 1.36 13.91
CA ARG A 514 6.37 -0.04 14.30
C ARG A 514 5.94 -0.19 15.76
N ASP A 515 6.38 0.71 16.64
CA ASP A 515 6.11 0.68 18.08
C ASP A 515 5.79 2.10 18.60
N PRO A 516 4.70 2.75 18.13
CA PRO A 516 4.39 4.13 18.49
C PRO A 516 4.10 4.31 19.99
N TRP A 517 3.58 3.29 20.67
CA TRP A 517 3.36 3.34 22.11
C TRP A 517 4.66 3.45 22.91
N SER A 518 5.70 2.72 22.52
CA SER A 518 7.00 2.86 23.17
C SER A 518 7.62 4.23 22.95
N VAL A 519 7.32 4.90 21.82
CA VAL A 519 7.76 6.29 21.58
C VAL A 519 7.08 7.25 22.54
N ILE A 520 5.75 7.15 22.68
CA ILE A 520 4.97 7.97 23.61
C ILE A 520 5.49 7.80 25.05
N HIS A 521 5.75 6.56 25.46
CA HIS A 521 6.14 6.21 26.83
C HIS A 521 7.66 6.22 27.09
N ALA A 522 8.49 6.62 26.12
CA ALA A 522 9.95 6.60 26.25
C ALA A 522 10.48 7.51 27.38
N LYS A 523 9.72 8.54 27.76
CA LYS A 523 10.10 9.54 28.76
C LYS A 523 9.19 9.56 30.01
N ASP A 524 8.25 8.64 30.17
CA ASP A 524 7.33 8.67 31.32
C ASP A 524 8.14 8.55 32.63
N PRO A 525 8.21 9.60 33.47
CA PRO A 525 9.03 9.63 34.67
C PRO A 525 8.55 8.66 35.76
N LYS A 526 7.35 8.09 35.61
CA LYS A 526 6.80 7.05 36.51
C LYS A 526 7.14 5.63 36.06
N LEU A 527 7.67 5.45 34.85
CA LEU A 527 8.15 4.17 34.36
C LEU A 527 9.62 4.01 34.76
N GLY A 528 9.88 3.27 35.84
CA GLY A 528 11.24 2.89 36.21
C GLY A 528 11.98 2.28 35.00
N HIS A 529 13.26 2.63 34.84
CA HIS A 529 14.10 2.16 33.75
C HIS A 529 13.91 0.65 33.50
N GLY A 530 13.36 0.28 32.33
CA GLY A 530 13.39 -1.10 31.83
C GLY A 530 12.09 -1.90 31.78
N LYS A 531 10.89 -1.33 32.01
CA LYS A 531 9.62 -2.08 31.79
C LYS A 531 8.67 -1.42 30.77
N LYS A 532 8.58 -2.03 29.57
CA LYS A 532 7.59 -1.70 28.51
C LYS A 532 6.17 -2.10 28.96
N HIS A 533 5.43 -1.19 29.60
CA HIS A 533 4.10 -1.50 30.14
C HIS A 533 2.91 -1.14 29.22
N VAL A 534 3.06 -0.19 28.30
CA VAL A 534 1.99 0.20 27.37
C VAL A 534 2.36 -0.25 25.97
N ARG A 535 1.62 -1.22 25.43
CA ARG A 535 1.82 -1.75 24.08
C ARG A 535 0.55 -1.66 23.23
N SER A 536 -0.55 -1.23 23.83
CA SER A 536 -1.85 -1.16 23.21
C SER A 536 -2.67 0.02 23.72
N LEU A 537 -3.73 0.38 23.00
CA LEU A 537 -4.72 1.32 23.52
C LEU A 537 -5.35 0.80 24.82
N LYS A 538 -5.55 -0.51 24.94
CA LYS A 538 -6.10 -1.12 26.16
C LYS A 538 -5.21 -0.84 27.38
N ASP A 539 -3.90 -0.96 27.23
CA ASP A 539 -2.95 -0.62 28.30
C ASP A 539 -2.93 0.89 28.57
N ALA A 540 -2.96 1.69 27.49
CA ALA A 540 -2.95 3.15 27.56
C ALA A 540 -4.18 3.68 28.33
N LEU A 541 -5.34 3.04 28.19
CA LEU A 541 -6.61 3.43 28.84
C LEU A 541 -6.65 3.22 30.36
N ASP A 542 -5.60 2.65 30.97
CA ASP A 542 -5.45 2.67 32.43
C ASP A 542 -5.48 4.12 32.95
N LYS A 543 -6.34 4.38 33.93
CA LYS A 543 -6.58 5.72 34.51
C LYS A 543 -5.31 6.36 35.07
N LYS A 544 -4.30 5.57 35.47
CA LYS A 544 -3.04 6.11 35.97
C LYS A 544 -2.29 6.97 34.93
N TYR A 545 -2.59 6.77 33.64
CA TYR A 545 -2.02 7.53 32.53
C TYR A 545 -2.88 8.73 32.10
N ASP A 546 -4.05 8.97 32.69
CA ASP A 546 -4.95 10.06 32.25
C ASP A 546 -4.25 11.42 32.29
N THR A 547 -3.59 11.77 33.39
CA THR A 547 -2.84 13.03 33.51
C THR A 547 -1.66 13.12 32.55
N PHE A 548 -1.02 11.98 32.25
CA PHE A 548 0.10 11.93 31.32
C PHE A 548 -0.37 12.24 29.89
N TYR A 549 -1.44 11.58 29.44
CA TYR A 549 -2.01 11.80 28.12
C TYR A 549 -2.64 13.18 27.94
N SER A 550 -3.32 13.71 28.97
CA SER A 550 -3.92 15.05 28.91
C SER A 550 -2.90 16.18 28.74
N GLY A 551 -1.62 15.91 29.02
CA GLY A 551 -0.52 16.87 28.85
C GLY A 551 0.06 16.93 27.44
N PHE A 552 -0.30 16.01 26.54
CA PHE A 552 0.22 16.03 25.17
C PHE A 552 -0.42 17.19 24.37
N PRO A 553 0.37 17.91 23.58
CA PRO A 553 -0.19 18.95 22.72
C PRO A 553 -1.05 18.33 21.62
N LYS A 554 -2.02 19.07 21.11
CA LYS A 554 -2.93 18.58 20.06
C LYS A 554 -2.37 18.89 18.68
N PHE A 555 -2.55 17.95 17.75
CA PHE A 555 -2.21 18.15 16.34
C PHE A 555 -3.19 19.11 15.66
N GLU A 556 -2.63 20.05 14.90
CA GLU A 556 -3.37 20.96 14.04
C GLU A 556 -2.59 21.21 12.74
N PHE A 557 -3.32 21.58 11.68
CA PHE A 557 -2.72 22.15 10.47
C PHE A 557 -2.73 23.67 10.55
N LYS A 558 -1.70 24.35 10.05
CA LYS A 558 -1.71 25.82 9.92
C LYS A 558 -2.66 26.29 8.82
N SER A 559 -2.73 25.54 7.73
CA SER A 559 -3.65 25.79 6.61
C SER A 559 -3.92 24.52 5.80
N CYS A 560 -4.98 24.57 4.98
CA CYS A 560 -5.31 23.54 4.00
C CYS A 560 -4.40 23.63 2.75
N LEU A 561 -3.13 23.25 2.90
CA LEU A 561 -2.22 23.11 1.77
C LEU A 561 -2.57 21.88 0.93
N GLN A 562 -2.47 22.00 -0.39
CA GLN A 562 -2.72 20.94 -1.36
C GLN A 562 -1.48 20.05 -1.59
N TYR A 563 -0.54 20.06 -0.65
CA TYR A 563 0.71 19.30 -0.73
C TYR A 563 1.27 19.09 0.68
N TYR A 564 2.12 18.07 0.82
CA TYR A 564 2.81 17.81 2.07
C TYR A 564 3.90 18.85 2.34
N LEU A 565 3.80 19.50 3.51
CA LEU A 565 4.81 20.40 4.05
C LEU A 565 4.92 20.17 5.56
N PRO A 566 6.04 19.62 6.08
CA PRO A 566 6.18 19.32 7.50
C PRO A 566 5.91 20.51 8.42
N SER A 567 6.30 21.73 8.03
CA SER A 567 6.09 22.93 8.85
C SER A 567 4.63 23.40 8.93
N ASN A 568 3.74 22.82 8.12
CA ASN A 568 2.29 23.05 8.17
C ASN A 568 1.59 22.15 9.20
N GLU A 569 2.23 21.06 9.63
CA GLU A 569 1.68 20.06 10.55
C GLU A 569 2.28 20.27 11.94
N VAL A 570 1.55 20.96 12.81
CA VAL A 570 2.09 21.46 14.09
C VAL A 570 1.35 20.89 15.29
N THR A 571 1.96 21.02 16.45
CA THR A 571 1.31 20.88 17.75
C THR A 571 0.99 22.26 18.28
N ASN A 572 -0.14 22.42 18.97
CA ASN A 572 -0.49 23.72 19.56
C ASN A 572 0.59 24.17 20.59
N PRO A 573 1.26 25.31 20.40
CA PRO A 573 2.40 25.74 21.21
C PRO A 573 2.08 26.06 22.67
N ALA A 574 0.79 26.12 23.07
CA ALA A 574 0.41 26.36 24.47
C ALA A 574 0.94 25.29 25.46
N HIS A 575 1.56 24.21 24.96
CA HIS A 575 2.14 23.11 25.74
C HIS A 575 3.51 22.62 25.23
N ASP A 576 4.26 23.40 24.46
CA ASP A 576 5.57 23.00 23.89
C ASP A 576 6.77 23.00 24.90
N GLU A 577 6.54 22.65 26.18
CA GLU A 577 7.58 22.46 27.20
C GLU A 577 7.66 21.01 27.77
N LEU A 578 7.38 19.97 26.96
CA LEU A 578 7.52 18.55 27.36
C LEU A 578 8.44 17.71 26.45
#